data_AF-A0A2M9Y7P3-F1
#
_entry.id   AF-A0A2M9Y7P3-F1
#
_cell.length_a   1.000
_cell.length_b   1.000
_cell.length_c   1.000
_cell.angle_alpha   90.00
_cell.angle_beta   90.00
_cell.angle_gamma   90.00
#
_symmetry.space_group_name_H-M   'P 1'
#
loop_
_entity.id
_entity.type
_entity.pdbx_description
1 polymer ?
#
loop_
_entity_poly.entity_id
_entity_poly.type
_entity_poly.pdbx_seq_one_letter_code
_entity_poly.pdbx_strand_id
1 'polypeptide(L)'
;MEDSAGVLTDTTVIDQMINGEEVSSGLEIAVVTLPTIGSYVPKDFAVALFNYWKIGKKGKDNGILILHIIDQRRVEIEIGYGLEGDLPDATVKRIIDTYTIPAFKADDFQKGHADTVAALINKLNHPEIPVEDLVSNTTDSNFASDTSTYPTGSETSNESKRTDYYDYQGKSYSQLTEDEKRILEETVERYNTTGNYFLNDEESRLLNEKFTELERIEKEESFRLKQYFIFGYLAIFVFLNLLQRLIVWITPSPTAKYHIVHKSDFILFYGIVISPVVIAITLLSLVLDDALFPVSIFLIIASIIVFFIFWGDLRMRKLMERLQAIRNIPRKCEKCGSKMVKLSEEADNKHLSEGQVSEEIVNSVDYDVWVCPSCHSNSIFKFKNINPEYIHKGTSFLKIKPCPECKFETFVCKSSRILSEATYSSSGKVEVRRTCAHCKHNATEYETIPQKQKSSSGSSSGGGGGGGGSFGGGSSGGGGSGGSY
;
A
#
# COMPACT_ATOMS: atom_id res chain seq x y z
N MET A 1 -40.19 2.20 3.01
CA MET A 1 -39.97 2.70 1.63
C MET A 1 -39.55 4.17 1.67
N GLU A 2 -38.80 4.66 0.68
CA GLU A 2 -38.39 6.07 0.56
C GLU A 2 -38.66 6.58 -0.86
N ASP A 3 -39.55 7.57 -1.03
CA ASP A 3 -39.91 8.15 -2.33
C ASP A 3 -39.51 9.62 -2.42
N SER A 4 -38.20 9.91 -2.41
CA SER A 4 -37.70 11.29 -2.50
C SER A 4 -37.88 11.90 -3.90
N ALA A 5 -38.18 11.08 -4.92
CA ALA A 5 -38.48 11.56 -6.26
C ALA A 5 -39.96 11.94 -6.48
N GLY A 6 -40.86 11.52 -5.59
CA GLY A 6 -42.30 11.80 -5.69
C GLY A 6 -42.99 11.10 -6.87
N VAL A 7 -42.44 9.97 -7.34
CA VAL A 7 -42.95 9.26 -8.54
C VAL A 7 -43.97 8.18 -8.19
N LEU A 8 -44.21 7.90 -6.91
CA LEU A 8 -45.09 6.82 -6.47
C LEU A 8 -46.39 7.39 -5.91
N THR A 9 -47.49 6.94 -6.50
CA THR A 9 -48.84 7.43 -6.17
C THR A 9 -49.29 6.91 -4.81
N ASP A 10 -48.96 5.65 -4.50
CA ASP A 10 -49.35 4.98 -3.25
C ASP A 10 -48.28 3.98 -2.77
N THR A 11 -47.62 4.30 -1.66
CA THR A 11 -46.57 3.43 -1.10
C THR A 11 -47.14 2.28 -0.27
N THR A 12 -48.42 2.33 0.12
CA THR A 12 -48.99 1.43 1.13
C THR A 12 -48.98 -0.03 0.72
N VAL A 13 -49.28 -0.32 -0.56
CA VAL A 13 -49.29 -1.68 -1.10
C VAL A 13 -47.89 -2.29 -1.04
N ILE A 14 -46.87 -1.52 -1.42
CA ILE A 14 -45.47 -1.97 -1.42
C ILE A 14 -44.97 -2.13 0.02
N ASP A 15 -45.25 -1.16 0.90
CA ASP A 15 -44.89 -1.25 2.32
C ASP A 15 -45.55 -2.47 2.99
N GLN A 16 -46.80 -2.80 2.65
CA GLN A 16 -47.48 -4.00 3.18
C GLN A 16 -46.81 -5.30 2.72
N MET A 17 -46.43 -5.40 1.45
CA MET A 17 -45.70 -6.58 0.93
C MET A 17 -44.35 -6.75 1.63
N ILE A 18 -43.57 -5.66 1.73
CA ILE A 18 -42.24 -5.67 2.38
C ILE A 18 -42.35 -6.05 3.85
N ASN A 19 -43.25 -5.41 4.61
CA ASN A 19 -43.42 -5.69 6.03
C ASN A 19 -43.95 -7.11 6.27
N GLY A 20 -44.84 -7.62 5.41
CA GLY A 20 -45.34 -9.00 5.47
C GLY A 20 -44.23 -10.03 5.29
N GLU A 21 -43.32 -9.77 4.35
CA GLU A 21 -42.17 -10.64 4.10
C GLU A 21 -41.11 -10.56 5.22
N GLU A 22 -40.87 -9.36 5.77
CA GLU A 22 -39.97 -9.21 6.92
C GLU A 22 -40.47 -10.00 8.14
N VAL A 23 -41.79 -9.98 8.41
CA VAL A 23 -42.36 -10.72 9.54
C VAL A 23 -42.30 -12.25 9.33
N SER A 24 -42.45 -12.72 8.09
CA SER A 24 -42.56 -14.15 7.79
C SER A 24 -41.21 -14.84 7.60
N SER A 25 -40.29 -14.26 6.82
CA SER A 25 -38.98 -14.84 6.51
C SER A 25 -37.80 -14.09 7.15
N GLY A 26 -38.03 -12.87 7.64
CA GLY A 26 -36.99 -11.98 8.14
C GLY A 26 -36.23 -11.24 7.05
N LEU A 27 -36.64 -11.36 5.78
CA LEU A 27 -36.08 -10.64 4.63
C LEU A 27 -36.29 -9.13 4.79
N GLU A 28 -35.27 -8.33 4.50
CA GLU A 28 -35.38 -6.87 4.53
C GLU A 28 -35.30 -6.32 3.11
N ILE A 29 -36.38 -5.71 2.63
CA ILE A 29 -36.41 -5.06 1.32
C ILE A 29 -36.55 -3.54 1.52
N ALA A 30 -35.70 -2.76 0.86
CA ALA A 30 -35.82 -1.32 0.78
C ALA A 30 -36.05 -0.88 -0.67
N VAL A 31 -37.04 -0.02 -0.88
CA VAL A 31 -37.29 0.64 -2.17
C VAL A 31 -37.00 2.12 -1.99
N VAL A 32 -36.13 2.66 -2.85
CA VAL A 32 -35.65 4.04 -2.80
C VAL A 32 -35.78 4.67 -4.19
N THR A 33 -36.46 5.81 -4.30
CA THR A 33 -36.49 6.63 -5.51
C THR A 33 -35.77 7.96 -5.25
N LEU A 34 -34.88 8.34 -6.15
CA LEU A 34 -34.12 9.59 -6.06
C LEU A 34 -34.20 10.36 -7.37
N PRO A 35 -34.44 11.68 -7.33
CA PRO A 35 -34.48 12.47 -8.56
C PRO A 35 -33.12 12.57 -9.24
N THR A 36 -32.03 12.61 -8.47
CA THR A 36 -30.65 12.62 -8.99
C THR A 36 -29.64 12.14 -7.96
N ILE A 37 -28.54 11.56 -8.46
CA ILE A 37 -27.30 11.31 -7.70
C ILE A 37 -26.12 12.14 -8.24
N GLY A 38 -26.39 13.16 -9.06
CA GLY A 38 -25.35 13.94 -9.74
C GLY A 38 -24.55 13.08 -10.73
N SER A 39 -23.22 13.18 -10.66
CA SER A 39 -22.28 12.48 -11.56
C SER A 39 -21.80 11.12 -11.03
N TYR A 40 -22.40 10.60 -9.96
CA TYR A 40 -22.01 9.30 -9.41
C TYR A 40 -22.53 8.16 -10.29
N VAL A 41 -21.81 7.03 -10.25
CA VAL A 41 -22.19 5.79 -10.94
C VAL A 41 -23.30 5.10 -10.13
N PRO A 42 -24.45 4.76 -10.75
CA PRO A 42 -25.61 4.14 -10.08
C PRO A 42 -25.26 2.91 -9.23
N LYS A 43 -24.48 1.98 -9.78
CA LYS A 43 -24.09 0.73 -9.10
C LYS A 43 -23.28 1.01 -7.83
N ASP A 44 -22.25 1.86 -7.93
CA ASP A 44 -21.42 2.22 -6.78
C ASP A 44 -22.22 2.93 -5.69
N PHE A 45 -23.14 3.81 -6.11
CA PHE A 45 -24.03 4.50 -5.17
C PHE A 45 -24.99 3.52 -4.48
N ALA A 46 -25.57 2.58 -5.22
CA ALA A 46 -26.46 1.56 -4.66
C ALA A 46 -25.73 0.69 -3.62
N VAL A 47 -24.51 0.23 -3.93
CA VAL A 47 -23.67 -0.53 -2.98
C VAL A 47 -23.32 0.31 -1.73
N ALA A 48 -22.97 1.58 -1.92
CA ALA A 48 -22.67 2.47 -0.81
C ALA A 48 -23.89 2.71 0.09
N LEU A 49 -25.06 2.94 -0.51
CA LEU A 49 -26.32 3.12 0.19
C LEU A 49 -26.74 1.86 0.96
N PHE A 50 -26.65 0.69 0.32
CA PHE A 50 -26.95 -0.61 0.91
C PHE A 50 -26.14 -0.84 2.20
N ASN A 51 -24.82 -0.60 2.12
CA ASN A 51 -23.92 -0.74 3.26
C ASN A 51 -24.14 0.32 4.34
N TYR A 52 -24.42 1.57 3.93
CA TYR A 52 -24.65 2.68 4.85
C TYR A 52 -25.91 2.47 5.68
N TRP A 53 -27.01 2.04 5.05
CA TRP A 53 -28.27 1.71 5.73
C TRP A 53 -28.25 0.36 6.42
N LYS A 54 -27.22 -0.48 6.15
CA LYS A 54 -27.06 -1.82 6.72
C LYS A 54 -28.29 -2.68 6.46
N ILE A 55 -28.71 -2.71 5.20
CA ILE A 55 -29.89 -3.44 4.77
C ILE A 55 -29.60 -4.95 4.88
N GLY A 56 -30.43 -5.66 5.63
CA GLY A 56 -30.28 -7.08 5.95
C GLY A 56 -30.05 -7.33 7.44
N LYS A 57 -30.58 -8.46 7.94
CA LYS A 57 -30.37 -8.86 9.34
C LYS A 57 -28.92 -9.33 9.54
N LYS A 58 -28.31 -8.86 10.63
CA LYS A 58 -26.93 -9.23 11.01
C LYS A 58 -26.73 -10.75 11.04
N GLY A 59 -25.80 -11.24 10.21
CA GLY A 59 -25.42 -12.65 10.14
C GLY A 59 -26.35 -13.52 9.28
N LYS A 60 -27.42 -12.95 8.72
CA LYS A 60 -28.22 -13.56 7.65
C LYS A 60 -27.92 -12.93 6.29
N ASP A 61 -27.54 -11.65 6.28
CA ASP A 61 -27.21 -10.87 5.08
C ASP A 61 -28.30 -10.98 3.99
N ASN A 62 -29.56 -10.93 4.45
CA ASN A 62 -30.77 -11.14 3.67
C ASN A 62 -31.47 -9.81 3.32
N GLY A 63 -30.67 -8.83 2.90
CA GLY A 63 -31.15 -7.51 2.48
C GLY A 63 -31.32 -7.40 0.98
N ILE A 64 -32.29 -6.62 0.51
CA ILE A 64 -32.47 -6.22 -0.89
C ILE A 64 -32.71 -4.71 -0.94
N LEU A 65 -32.00 -4.00 -1.82
CA LEU A 65 -32.25 -2.60 -2.14
C LEU A 65 -32.67 -2.49 -3.59
N ILE A 66 -33.79 -1.85 -3.86
CA ILE A 66 -34.21 -1.40 -5.18
C ILE A 66 -34.04 0.12 -5.23
N LEU A 67 -33.10 0.58 -6.04
CA LEU A 67 -32.78 2.00 -6.21
C LEU A 67 -33.20 2.46 -7.61
N HIS A 68 -34.08 3.46 -7.68
CA HIS A 68 -34.48 4.10 -8.94
C HIS A 68 -33.98 5.55 -8.97
N ILE A 69 -33.15 5.88 -9.97
CA ILE A 69 -32.57 7.20 -10.19
C ILE A 69 -33.22 7.82 -11.43
N ILE A 70 -34.02 8.87 -11.20
CA ILE A 70 -34.92 9.41 -12.23
C ILE A 70 -34.16 10.11 -13.37
N ASP A 71 -33.22 11.03 -13.05
CA ASP A 71 -32.48 11.79 -14.07
C ASP A 71 -31.58 10.92 -14.95
N GLN A 72 -31.00 9.86 -14.37
CA GLN A 72 -30.19 8.89 -15.08
C GLN A 72 -31.03 7.75 -15.70
N ARG A 73 -32.35 7.74 -15.48
CA ARG A 73 -33.30 6.72 -15.97
C ARG A 73 -32.81 5.29 -15.71
N ARG A 74 -32.30 5.07 -14.50
CA ARG A 74 -31.61 3.82 -14.13
C ARG A 74 -32.24 3.20 -12.88
N VAL A 75 -32.41 1.89 -12.91
CA VAL A 75 -32.75 1.08 -11.74
C VAL A 75 -31.57 0.16 -11.44
N GLU A 76 -31.20 0.10 -10.17
CA GLU A 76 -30.22 -0.85 -9.64
C GLU A 76 -30.87 -1.66 -8.53
N ILE A 77 -30.57 -2.96 -8.50
CA ILE A 77 -30.97 -3.82 -7.38
C ILE A 77 -29.70 -4.38 -6.75
N GLU A 78 -29.51 -4.09 -5.47
CA GLU A 78 -28.43 -4.68 -4.66
C GLU A 78 -29.01 -5.73 -3.72
N ILE A 79 -28.29 -6.84 -3.61
CA ILE A 79 -28.68 -7.98 -2.79
C ILE A 79 -27.57 -8.25 -1.78
N GLY A 80 -27.97 -8.69 -0.59
CA GLY A 80 -27.05 -9.18 0.41
C GLY A 80 -26.50 -10.55 0.05
N TYR A 81 -25.29 -10.84 0.52
CA TYR A 81 -24.56 -12.08 0.23
C TYR A 81 -25.35 -13.35 0.58
N GLY A 82 -26.24 -13.30 1.59
CA GLY A 82 -27.07 -14.43 1.99
C GLY A 82 -28.11 -14.84 0.95
N LEU A 83 -28.38 -14.00 -0.07
CA LEU A 83 -29.39 -14.22 -1.10
C LEU A 83 -28.79 -14.48 -2.48
N GLU A 84 -27.47 -14.37 -2.68
CA GLU A 84 -26.83 -14.53 -4.00
C GLU A 84 -27.04 -15.92 -4.63
N GLY A 85 -27.25 -16.95 -3.79
CA GLY A 85 -27.55 -18.30 -4.26
C GLY A 85 -28.94 -18.44 -4.86
N ASP A 86 -29.94 -17.77 -4.26
CA ASP A 86 -31.34 -17.86 -4.66
C ASP A 86 -31.70 -16.78 -5.70
N LEU A 87 -31.06 -15.62 -5.61
CA LEU A 87 -31.19 -14.47 -6.50
C LEU A 87 -29.83 -14.08 -7.09
N PRO A 88 -29.23 -14.89 -7.99
CA PRO A 88 -28.01 -14.48 -8.68
C PRO A 88 -28.27 -13.27 -9.60
N ASP A 89 -27.21 -12.51 -9.91
CA ASP A 89 -27.27 -11.28 -10.72
C ASP A 89 -28.05 -11.45 -12.04
N ALA A 90 -27.88 -12.58 -12.73
CA ALA A 90 -28.62 -12.89 -13.96
C ALA A 90 -30.14 -12.99 -13.76
N THR A 91 -30.59 -13.52 -12.61
CA THR A 91 -32.01 -13.61 -12.26
C THR A 91 -32.56 -12.22 -11.93
N VAL A 92 -31.82 -11.44 -11.13
CA VAL A 92 -32.20 -10.07 -10.78
C VAL A 92 -32.32 -9.19 -12.02
N LYS A 93 -31.33 -9.24 -12.92
CA LYS A 93 -31.38 -8.54 -14.20
C LYS A 93 -32.61 -8.93 -15.03
N ARG A 94 -32.93 -10.22 -15.09
CA ARG A 94 -34.11 -10.69 -15.83
C ARG A 94 -35.41 -10.22 -15.19
N ILE A 95 -35.49 -10.13 -13.86
CA ILE A 95 -36.65 -9.53 -13.16
C ILE A 95 -36.81 -8.06 -13.56
N ILE A 96 -35.71 -7.29 -13.59
CA ILE A 96 -35.71 -5.89 -14.03
C ILE A 96 -36.24 -5.76 -15.46
N ASP A 97 -35.70 -6.57 -16.37
CA ASP A 97 -36.07 -6.56 -17.79
C ASP A 97 -37.53 -6.98 -18.03
N THR A 98 -38.06 -7.88 -17.19
CA THR A 98 -39.41 -8.46 -17.35
C THR A 98 -40.50 -7.60 -16.71
N TYR A 99 -40.26 -7.06 -15.52
CA TYR A 99 -41.30 -6.41 -14.71
C TYR A 99 -41.08 -4.91 -14.53
N THR A 100 -39.84 -4.47 -14.33
CA THR A 100 -39.54 -3.07 -14.04
C THR A 100 -39.56 -2.22 -15.30
N ILE A 101 -38.73 -2.56 -16.28
CA ILE A 101 -38.50 -1.73 -17.47
C ILE A 101 -39.78 -1.55 -18.30
N PRO A 102 -40.60 -2.57 -18.58
CA PRO A 102 -41.81 -2.38 -19.39
C PRO A 102 -42.83 -1.44 -18.74
N ALA A 103 -43.01 -1.53 -17.42
CA ALA A 103 -43.92 -0.65 -16.69
C ALA A 103 -43.39 0.79 -16.65
N PHE A 104 -42.08 0.96 -16.43
CA PHE A 104 -41.49 2.30 -16.42
C PHE A 104 -41.51 2.94 -17.81
N LYS A 105 -41.33 2.15 -18.88
CA LYS A 105 -41.53 2.59 -20.28
C LYS A 105 -42.93 3.15 -20.53
N ALA A 106 -43.92 2.71 -19.75
CA ALA A 106 -45.31 3.16 -19.81
C ALA A 106 -45.65 4.24 -18.77
N ASP A 107 -44.65 4.86 -18.11
CA ASP A 107 -44.80 5.78 -16.97
C ASP A 107 -45.52 5.21 -15.74
N ASP A 108 -45.70 3.89 -15.68
CA ASP A 108 -46.32 3.24 -14.54
C ASP A 108 -45.25 2.81 -13.53
N PHE A 109 -44.60 3.79 -12.89
CA PHE A 109 -43.58 3.53 -11.87
C PHE A 109 -44.16 2.78 -10.68
N GLN A 110 -45.41 3.08 -10.32
CA GLN A 110 -46.12 2.40 -9.25
C GLN A 110 -46.20 0.90 -9.52
N LYS A 111 -46.69 0.51 -10.71
CA LYS A 111 -46.75 -0.89 -11.12
C LYS A 111 -45.37 -1.50 -11.23
N GLY A 112 -44.41 -0.81 -11.85
CA GLY A 112 -43.07 -1.36 -12.04
C GLY A 112 -42.38 -1.69 -10.72
N HIS A 113 -42.49 -0.83 -9.71
CA HIS A 113 -41.95 -1.12 -8.38
C HIS A 113 -42.72 -2.24 -7.67
N ALA A 114 -44.05 -2.21 -7.70
CA ALA A 114 -44.88 -3.22 -7.06
C ALA A 114 -44.66 -4.62 -7.66
N ASP A 115 -44.66 -4.73 -8.99
CA ASP A 115 -44.42 -6.00 -9.70
C ASP A 115 -42.99 -6.49 -9.47
N THR A 116 -42.00 -5.60 -9.39
CA THR A 116 -40.60 -5.98 -9.09
C THR A 116 -40.46 -6.55 -7.68
N VAL A 117 -41.06 -5.89 -6.67
CA VAL A 117 -41.05 -6.38 -5.28
C VAL A 117 -41.77 -7.73 -5.20
N ALA A 118 -42.95 -7.85 -5.80
CA ALA A 118 -43.69 -9.11 -5.84
C ALA A 118 -42.90 -10.24 -6.52
N ALA A 119 -42.23 -9.95 -7.65
CA ALA A 119 -41.40 -10.91 -8.36
C ALA A 119 -40.22 -11.41 -7.51
N LEU A 120 -39.52 -10.51 -6.81
CA LEU A 120 -38.41 -10.87 -5.92
C LEU A 120 -38.87 -11.78 -4.78
N ILE A 121 -39.99 -11.42 -4.13
CA ILE A 121 -40.59 -12.21 -3.04
C ILE A 121 -41.01 -13.58 -3.55
N ASN A 122 -41.74 -13.64 -4.67
CA ASN A 122 -42.20 -14.89 -5.26
C ASN A 122 -41.03 -15.78 -5.68
N LYS A 123 -39.94 -15.19 -6.20
CA LYS A 123 -38.76 -15.96 -6.59
C LYS A 123 -38.04 -16.59 -5.40
N LEU A 124 -37.97 -15.89 -4.27
CA LEU A 124 -37.38 -16.41 -3.04
C LEU A 124 -38.26 -17.50 -2.40
N ASN A 125 -39.57 -17.31 -2.42
CA ASN A 125 -40.52 -18.27 -1.85
C ASN A 125 -40.74 -19.51 -2.74
N HIS A 126 -40.55 -19.36 -4.06
CA HIS A 126 -40.73 -20.42 -5.06
C HIS A 126 -39.57 -20.46 -6.08
N PRO A 127 -38.38 -20.94 -5.68
CA PRO A 127 -37.19 -20.95 -6.53
C PRO A 127 -37.35 -21.70 -7.86
N GLU A 128 -38.27 -22.66 -7.93
CA GLU A 128 -38.59 -23.46 -9.11
C GLU A 128 -39.33 -22.71 -10.22
N ILE A 129 -40.00 -21.59 -9.91
CA ILE A 129 -40.81 -20.84 -10.88
C ILE A 129 -39.89 -20.02 -11.80
N PRO A 130 -40.05 -20.09 -13.14
CA PRO A 130 -39.30 -19.28 -14.08
C PRO A 130 -39.67 -17.80 -13.94
N VAL A 131 -38.74 -16.89 -14.30
CA VAL A 131 -38.91 -15.45 -14.00
C VAL A 131 -40.15 -14.88 -14.69
N GLU A 132 -40.48 -15.38 -15.87
CA GLU A 132 -41.56 -14.91 -16.73
C GLU A 132 -42.97 -15.16 -16.14
N ASP A 133 -43.08 -16.09 -15.19
CA ASP A 133 -44.35 -16.52 -14.58
C ASP A 133 -44.49 -16.07 -13.10
N LEU A 134 -43.55 -15.26 -12.59
CA LEU A 134 -43.55 -14.79 -11.20
C LEU A 134 -44.66 -13.78 -10.89
N VAL A 135 -45.08 -12.98 -11.87
CA VAL A 135 -46.21 -12.06 -11.76
C VAL A 135 -47.11 -12.29 -12.97
N SER A 136 -48.22 -12.99 -12.77
CA SER A 136 -49.16 -13.27 -13.86
C SER A 136 -49.85 -11.99 -14.34
N ASN A 137 -49.89 -11.78 -15.65
CA ASN A 137 -50.72 -10.76 -16.30
C ASN A 137 -52.20 -11.14 -16.16
N THR A 138 -52.76 -10.88 -14.97
CA THR A 138 -54.19 -10.91 -14.73
C THR A 138 -54.60 -9.55 -14.19
N THR A 139 -55.24 -8.77 -15.05
CA THR A 139 -56.40 -7.97 -14.66
C THR A 139 -57.35 -8.88 -13.90
N ASP A 140 -57.14 -9.02 -12.59
CA ASP A 140 -58.11 -9.47 -11.62
C ASP A 140 -57.57 -9.15 -10.22
N SER A 141 -58.18 -8.14 -9.64
CA SER A 141 -58.30 -7.95 -8.20
C SER A 141 -58.63 -9.27 -7.50
N ASN A 142 -57.62 -9.94 -6.94
CA ASN A 142 -57.78 -11.05 -6.01
C ASN A 142 -56.62 -11.13 -4.99
N PHE A 143 -56.23 -9.97 -4.46
CA PHE A 143 -55.58 -9.90 -3.14
C PHE A 143 -56.62 -9.54 -2.07
N ALA A 144 -57.66 -10.38 -1.96
CA ALA A 144 -58.53 -10.45 -0.78
C ALA A 144 -59.51 -11.61 -0.92
N SER A 145 -59.27 -12.71 -0.19
CA SER A 145 -60.32 -13.61 0.28
C SER A 145 -59.77 -14.47 1.43
N ASP A 146 -59.84 -13.91 2.64
CA ASP A 146 -60.49 -14.60 3.76
C ASP A 146 -60.97 -13.59 4.82
N THR A 147 -62.19 -13.09 4.59
CA THR A 147 -63.35 -12.89 5.51
C THR A 147 -63.07 -12.92 7.03
N SER A 148 -63.53 -12.02 7.91
CA SER A 148 -64.80 -11.26 8.02
C SER A 148 -64.61 -9.99 8.88
N THR A 149 -65.35 -8.88 8.74
CA THR A 149 -66.67 -8.67 9.39
C THR A 149 -67.19 -7.22 9.15
N TYR A 150 -68.35 -7.07 8.47
CA TYR A 150 -69.36 -5.95 8.49
C TYR A 150 -69.01 -4.52 7.97
N PRO A 151 -70.01 -3.68 7.59
CA PRO A 151 -70.82 -3.73 6.37
C PRO A 151 -70.77 -2.42 5.54
N THR A 152 -71.08 -2.54 4.25
CA THR A 152 -71.30 -1.45 3.28
C THR A 152 -72.41 -0.48 3.66
N GLY A 153 -72.12 0.81 3.54
CA GLY A 153 -73.09 1.91 3.51
C GLY A 153 -72.61 3.06 2.62
N SER A 154 -73.40 3.32 1.57
CA SER A 154 -73.55 4.55 0.76
C SER A 154 -72.33 5.19 0.07
N GLU A 155 -72.44 5.22 -1.26
CA GLU A 155 -71.98 6.25 -2.19
C GLU A 155 -71.73 7.62 -1.53
N THR A 156 -70.50 8.11 -1.64
CA THR A 156 -70.25 9.53 -1.94
C THR A 156 -68.88 9.64 -2.62
N SER A 157 -68.88 10.32 -3.76
CA SER A 157 -67.70 10.86 -4.42
C SER A 157 -66.87 11.66 -3.42
N ASN A 158 -65.68 11.17 -3.07
CA ASN A 158 -64.65 11.99 -2.44
C ASN A 158 -63.34 11.81 -3.19
N GLU A 159 -63.10 12.81 -4.03
CA GLU A 159 -61.83 13.21 -4.60
C GLU A 159 -60.80 13.35 -3.45
N SER A 160 -60.08 12.26 -3.13
CA SER A 160 -58.95 12.33 -2.20
C SER A 160 -57.75 12.89 -2.95
N LYS A 161 -57.68 14.22 -3.03
CA LYS A 161 -56.45 14.93 -3.36
C LYS A 161 -55.44 14.67 -2.24
N ARG A 162 -54.42 13.87 -2.53
CA ARG A 162 -53.17 13.81 -1.77
C ARG A 162 -52.51 15.19 -1.89
N THR A 163 -52.53 16.00 -0.82
CA THR A 163 -52.12 17.42 -0.87
C THR A 163 -50.65 17.68 -0.66
N ASP A 164 -49.83 16.65 -0.39
CA ASP A 164 -48.48 16.86 0.09
C ASP A 164 -47.48 16.19 -0.87
N TYR A 165 -46.90 17.02 -1.73
CA TYR A 165 -45.74 16.70 -2.57
C TYR A 165 -44.47 16.90 -1.72
N TYR A 166 -43.44 16.05 -1.86
CA TYR A 166 -42.21 16.12 -1.06
C TYR A 166 -41.00 16.47 -1.94
N ASP A 167 -40.01 17.18 -1.38
CA ASP A 167 -38.75 17.43 -2.07
C ASP A 167 -37.77 16.25 -1.95
N TYR A 168 -36.67 16.33 -2.70
CA TYR A 168 -35.58 15.36 -2.71
C TYR A 168 -34.83 15.19 -1.37
N GLN A 169 -35.17 15.99 -0.35
CA GLN A 169 -34.65 15.93 1.01
C GLN A 169 -35.74 15.51 2.03
N GLY A 170 -36.93 15.10 1.56
CA GLY A 170 -38.04 14.66 2.39
C GLY A 170 -38.84 15.77 3.08
N LYS A 171 -38.66 17.04 2.70
CA LYS A 171 -39.47 18.16 3.22
C LYS A 171 -40.83 18.21 2.52
N SER A 172 -41.89 18.47 3.29
CA SER A 172 -43.23 18.74 2.72
C SER A 172 -43.19 20.01 1.88
N TYR A 173 -43.91 20.05 0.75
CA TYR A 173 -44.03 21.23 -0.14
C TYR A 173 -44.42 22.52 0.60
N SER A 174 -45.20 22.39 1.67
CA SER A 174 -45.59 23.49 2.56
C SER A 174 -44.43 24.11 3.35
N GLN A 175 -43.32 23.38 3.51
CA GLN A 175 -42.13 23.74 4.28
C GLN A 175 -40.96 24.21 3.40
N LEU A 176 -41.14 24.25 2.08
CA LEU A 176 -40.13 24.71 1.14
C LEU A 176 -40.09 26.24 1.05
N THR A 177 -38.89 26.78 0.87
CA THR A 177 -38.70 28.18 0.47
C THR A 177 -39.18 28.39 -0.97
N GLU A 178 -39.50 29.63 -1.35
CA GLU A 178 -39.99 29.93 -2.70
C GLU A 178 -38.99 29.57 -3.82
N ASP A 179 -37.68 29.66 -3.54
CA ASP A 179 -36.65 29.19 -4.47
C ASP A 179 -36.61 27.67 -4.58
N GLU A 180 -36.78 26.93 -3.48
CA GLU A 180 -36.85 25.46 -3.47
C GLU A 180 -38.10 24.96 -4.19
N LYS A 181 -39.26 25.63 -4.01
CA LYS A 181 -40.49 25.33 -4.76
C LYS A 181 -40.29 25.51 -6.25
N ARG A 182 -39.68 26.63 -6.68
CA ARG A 182 -39.39 26.89 -8.10
C ARG A 182 -38.50 25.81 -8.70
N ILE A 183 -37.45 25.39 -8.00
CA ILE A 183 -36.56 24.31 -8.46
C ILE A 183 -37.32 22.99 -8.58
N LEU A 184 -38.17 22.68 -7.60
CA LEU A 184 -38.98 21.47 -7.59
C LEU A 184 -39.97 21.46 -8.76
N GLU A 185 -40.69 22.56 -8.96
CA GLU A 185 -41.62 22.76 -10.07
C GLU A 185 -40.92 22.71 -11.43
N GLU A 186 -39.78 23.38 -11.59
CA GLU A 186 -38.96 23.29 -12.82
C GLU A 186 -38.46 21.87 -13.07
N THR A 187 -38.18 21.09 -12.02
CA THR A 187 -37.74 19.70 -12.14
C THR A 187 -38.90 18.80 -12.57
N VAL A 188 -40.08 18.98 -11.97
CA VAL A 188 -41.31 18.27 -12.32
C VAL A 188 -41.79 18.63 -13.73
N GLU A 189 -41.73 19.89 -14.10
CA GLU A 189 -42.10 20.35 -15.44
C GLU A 189 -41.12 19.85 -16.48
N ARG A 190 -39.81 19.87 -16.19
CA ARG A 190 -38.80 19.24 -17.05
C ARG A 190 -39.05 17.75 -17.19
N TYR A 191 -39.45 17.07 -16.14
CA TYR A 191 -39.79 15.64 -16.18
C TYR A 191 -41.02 15.37 -17.07
N ASN A 192 -42.11 16.12 -16.86
CA ASN A 192 -43.36 15.97 -17.63
C ASN A 192 -43.24 16.40 -19.11
N THR A 193 -42.29 17.29 -19.43
CA THR A 193 -42.07 17.79 -20.80
C THR A 193 -40.95 17.07 -21.55
N THR A 194 -40.06 16.36 -20.85
CA THR A 194 -39.03 15.52 -21.48
C THR A 194 -39.66 14.18 -21.83
N GLY A 195 -40.23 14.07 -23.04
CA GLY A 195 -40.88 12.84 -23.51
C GLY A 195 -40.09 11.57 -23.18
N ASN A 196 -40.81 10.53 -22.76
CA ASN A 196 -40.27 9.25 -22.32
C ASN A 196 -39.42 8.59 -23.39
N TYR A 197 -38.14 8.89 -23.35
CA TYR A 197 -37.09 8.08 -23.94
C TYR A 197 -36.52 7.22 -22.82
N PHE A 198 -37.26 6.20 -22.41
CA PHE A 198 -36.53 4.95 -22.23
C PHE A 198 -35.84 4.72 -23.56
N LEU A 199 -34.51 4.76 -23.53
CA LEU A 199 -33.68 4.52 -24.70
C LEU A 199 -34.33 3.35 -25.48
N ASN A 200 -34.70 3.62 -26.73
CA ASN A 200 -35.16 2.56 -27.62
C ASN A 200 -34.01 1.54 -27.76
N ASP A 201 -34.30 0.30 -28.17
CA ASP A 201 -33.27 -0.75 -28.23
C ASP A 201 -32.02 -0.31 -29.00
N GLU A 202 -32.17 0.59 -29.98
CA GLU A 202 -31.09 1.14 -30.80
C GLU A 202 -30.26 2.23 -30.09
N GLU A 203 -30.87 3.15 -29.34
CA GLU A 203 -30.16 4.16 -28.54
C GLU A 203 -29.53 3.54 -27.28
N SER A 204 -30.18 2.56 -26.65
CA SER A 204 -29.56 1.77 -25.58
C SER A 204 -28.36 1.01 -26.11
N ARG A 205 -28.47 0.46 -27.32
CA ARG A 205 -27.36 -0.22 -27.98
C ARG A 205 -26.25 0.77 -28.33
N LEU A 206 -26.55 1.94 -28.87
CA LEU A 206 -25.56 2.99 -29.15
C LEU A 206 -24.90 3.53 -27.89
N LEU A 207 -25.65 3.71 -26.81
CA LEU A 207 -25.11 4.15 -25.53
C LEU A 207 -24.23 3.06 -24.91
N ASN A 208 -24.67 1.81 -24.93
CA ASN A 208 -23.86 0.66 -24.51
C ASN A 208 -22.64 0.47 -25.39
N GLU A 209 -22.74 0.67 -26.70
CA GLU A 209 -21.64 0.62 -27.68
C GLU A 209 -20.64 1.75 -27.40
N LYS A 210 -21.12 2.94 -27.05
CA LYS A 210 -20.28 4.08 -26.63
C LYS A 210 -19.63 3.86 -25.26
N PHE A 211 -20.34 3.27 -24.30
CA PHE A 211 -19.77 2.89 -23.00
C PHE A 211 -18.73 1.78 -23.15
N THR A 212 -19.00 0.76 -23.97
CA THR A 212 -18.00 -0.28 -24.26
C THR A 212 -16.82 0.26 -25.07
N GLU A 213 -17.01 1.25 -25.95
CA GLU A 213 -15.90 1.94 -26.59
C GLU A 213 -15.08 2.75 -25.57
N LEU A 214 -15.72 3.48 -24.66
CA LEU A 214 -15.03 4.23 -23.60
C LEU A 214 -14.26 3.30 -22.66
N GLU A 215 -14.87 2.20 -22.24
CA GLU A 215 -14.23 1.18 -21.41
C GLU A 215 -13.05 0.53 -22.15
N ARG A 216 -13.18 0.32 -23.48
CA ARG A 216 -12.10 -0.17 -24.32
C ARG A 216 -10.95 0.83 -24.44
N ILE A 217 -11.26 2.12 -24.60
CA ILE A 217 -10.27 3.21 -24.66
C ILE A 217 -9.54 3.33 -23.31
N GLU A 218 -10.25 3.32 -22.20
CA GLU A 218 -9.66 3.39 -20.85
C GLU A 218 -8.76 2.18 -20.56
N LYS A 219 -9.19 0.99 -20.98
CA LYS A 219 -8.38 -0.24 -20.87
C LYS A 219 -7.15 -0.19 -21.78
N GLU A 220 -7.26 0.37 -22.97
CA GLU A 220 -6.15 0.55 -23.91
C GLU A 220 -5.14 1.60 -23.42
N GLU A 221 -5.61 2.70 -22.83
CA GLU A 221 -4.77 3.69 -22.17
C GLU A 221 -4.07 3.12 -20.92
N SER A 222 -4.80 2.41 -20.05
CA SER A 222 -4.21 1.69 -18.91
C SER A 222 -3.12 0.72 -19.35
N PHE A 223 -3.39 -0.07 -20.40
CA PHE A 223 -2.41 -0.99 -20.98
C PHE A 223 -1.17 -0.26 -21.53
N ARG A 224 -1.36 0.85 -22.23
CA ARG A 224 -0.26 1.70 -22.75
C ARG A 224 0.59 2.28 -21.63
N LEU A 225 -0.04 2.74 -20.55
CA LEU A 225 0.63 3.32 -19.39
C LEU A 225 1.45 2.27 -18.63
N LYS A 226 0.89 1.05 -18.46
CA LYS A 226 1.64 -0.12 -17.95
C LYS A 226 2.84 -0.45 -18.84
N GLN A 227 2.67 -0.47 -20.17
CA GLN A 227 3.78 -0.72 -21.10
C GLN A 227 4.89 0.32 -20.94
N TYR A 228 4.58 1.62 -20.93
CA TYR A 228 5.59 2.66 -20.75
C TYR A 228 6.31 2.54 -19.40
N PHE A 229 5.59 2.22 -18.33
CA PHE A 229 6.19 1.98 -17.02
C PHE A 229 7.16 0.79 -17.03
N ILE A 230 6.76 -0.33 -17.65
CA ILE A 230 7.59 -1.53 -17.78
C ILE A 230 8.83 -1.25 -18.62
N PHE A 231 8.68 -0.60 -19.78
CA PHE A 231 9.82 -0.23 -20.64
C PHE A 231 10.75 0.78 -19.96
N GLY A 232 10.19 1.77 -19.25
CA GLY A 232 10.97 2.73 -18.46
C GLY A 232 11.78 2.03 -17.37
N TYR A 233 11.17 1.10 -16.65
CA TYR A 233 11.85 0.29 -15.64
C TYR A 233 12.95 -0.59 -16.24
N LEU A 234 12.68 -1.29 -17.36
CA LEU A 234 13.68 -2.10 -18.08
C LEU A 234 14.85 -1.25 -18.56
N ALA A 235 14.59 -0.04 -19.08
CA ALA A 235 15.61 0.89 -19.51
C ALA A 235 16.48 1.37 -18.33
N ILE A 236 15.87 1.72 -17.20
CA ILE A 236 16.59 2.08 -15.97
C ILE A 236 17.42 0.89 -15.46
N PHE A 237 16.86 -0.32 -15.45
CA PHE A 237 17.57 -1.52 -15.03
C PHE A 237 18.81 -1.78 -15.90
N VAL A 238 18.67 -1.71 -17.23
CA VAL A 238 19.78 -1.83 -18.18
C VAL A 238 20.79 -0.72 -17.96
N PHE A 239 20.34 0.53 -17.80
CA PHE A 239 21.21 1.68 -17.55
C PHE A 239 22.00 1.54 -16.26
N LEU A 240 21.36 1.19 -15.14
CA LEU A 240 22.03 0.94 -13.86
C LEU A 240 23.02 -0.23 -13.96
N ASN A 241 22.70 -1.27 -14.74
CA ASN A 241 23.64 -2.37 -15.01
C ASN A 241 24.89 -1.91 -15.77
N LEU A 242 24.68 -1.11 -16.82
CA LEU A 242 25.76 -0.54 -17.62
C LEU A 242 26.60 0.43 -16.79
N LEU A 243 25.96 1.27 -15.97
CA LEU A 243 26.62 2.18 -15.04
C LEU A 243 27.42 1.43 -13.99
N GLN A 244 26.87 0.36 -13.41
CA GLN A 244 27.59 -0.52 -12.48
C GLN A 244 28.82 -1.15 -13.17
N ARG A 245 28.68 -1.64 -14.41
CA ARG A 245 29.80 -2.18 -15.20
C ARG A 245 30.86 -1.12 -15.47
N LEU A 246 30.43 0.10 -15.81
CA LEU A 246 31.30 1.24 -16.02
C LEU A 246 32.05 1.58 -14.72
N ILE A 247 31.36 1.64 -13.57
CA ILE A 247 31.98 1.91 -12.26
C ILE A 247 33.01 0.82 -11.91
N VAL A 248 32.68 -0.46 -12.08
CA VAL A 248 33.63 -1.58 -11.85
C VAL A 248 34.80 -1.57 -12.84
N TRP A 249 34.60 -1.00 -14.04
CA TRP A 249 35.64 -0.85 -15.04
C TRP A 249 36.56 0.34 -14.73
N ILE A 250 36.01 1.48 -14.29
CA ILE A 250 36.72 2.74 -14.01
C ILE A 250 37.39 2.72 -12.62
N THR A 251 36.79 2.08 -11.61
CA THR A 251 37.37 2.05 -10.26
C THR A 251 38.69 1.25 -10.29
N PRO A 252 39.84 1.91 -10.09
CA PRO A 252 41.08 1.18 -9.88
C PRO A 252 40.94 0.49 -8.53
N SER A 253 40.89 -0.84 -8.52
CA SER A 253 40.94 -1.56 -7.25
C SER A 253 42.25 -1.14 -6.56
N PRO A 254 42.23 -0.63 -5.31
CA PRO A 254 43.45 -0.39 -4.54
C PRO A 254 44.30 -1.69 -4.37
N THR A 255 43.70 -2.82 -4.74
CA THR A 255 44.25 -4.15 -4.80
C THR A 255 44.39 -4.69 -6.23
N ALA A 256 44.70 -3.87 -7.24
CA ALA A 256 44.86 -4.35 -8.63
C ALA A 256 45.92 -5.46 -8.77
N LYS A 257 46.83 -5.58 -7.80
CA LYS A 257 47.82 -6.67 -7.66
C LYS A 257 47.23 -7.98 -7.08
N TYR A 258 46.10 -7.91 -6.40
CA TYR A 258 45.44 -9.04 -5.72
C TYR A 258 43.99 -9.10 -6.22
N HIS A 259 43.76 -9.91 -7.25
CA HIS A 259 42.44 -10.17 -7.86
C HIS A 259 41.44 -10.71 -6.83
N ILE A 260 40.79 -9.82 -6.08
CA ILE A 260 39.93 -10.18 -4.95
C ILE A 260 38.53 -10.61 -5.38
N VAL A 261 38.06 -10.22 -6.58
CA VAL A 261 36.87 -10.78 -7.25
C VAL A 261 37.17 -10.75 -8.75
N HIS A 262 36.99 -11.86 -9.46
CA HIS A 262 37.21 -11.86 -10.91
C HIS A 262 36.07 -11.06 -11.55
N LYS A 263 36.36 -10.15 -12.51
CA LYS A 263 35.33 -9.34 -13.20
C LYS A 263 34.20 -10.21 -13.80
N SER A 264 34.48 -11.49 -14.07
CA SER A 264 33.55 -12.51 -14.57
C SER A 264 32.52 -13.00 -13.53
N ASP A 265 32.86 -13.06 -12.25
CA ASP A 265 31.97 -13.59 -11.20
C ASP A 265 30.74 -12.68 -11.02
N PHE A 266 30.92 -11.38 -11.26
CA PHE A 266 29.86 -10.38 -11.22
C PHE A 266 28.92 -10.49 -12.43
N ILE A 267 29.47 -10.79 -13.61
CA ILE A 267 28.71 -10.93 -14.86
C ILE A 267 27.83 -12.18 -14.83
N LEU A 268 28.37 -13.30 -14.36
CA LEU A 268 27.65 -14.58 -14.27
C LEU A 268 26.44 -14.47 -13.33
N PHE A 269 26.60 -13.87 -12.15
CA PHE A 269 25.53 -13.84 -11.16
C PHE A 269 24.39 -12.88 -11.52
N TYR A 270 24.72 -11.68 -12.02
CA TYR A 270 23.70 -10.71 -12.45
C TYR A 270 22.92 -11.20 -13.69
N GLY A 271 23.62 -11.90 -14.59
CA GLY A 271 23.02 -12.48 -15.79
C GLY A 271 22.15 -13.72 -15.51
N ILE A 272 22.55 -14.59 -14.58
CA ILE A 272 21.88 -15.89 -14.34
C ILE A 272 20.82 -15.81 -13.24
N VAL A 273 20.95 -14.90 -12.25
CA VAL A 273 20.08 -14.93 -11.06
C VAL A 273 19.17 -13.71 -10.99
N ILE A 274 19.72 -12.50 -11.14
CA ILE A 274 18.92 -11.27 -11.03
C ILE A 274 18.09 -11.02 -12.30
N SER A 275 18.70 -11.18 -13.47
CA SER A 275 18.00 -10.91 -14.74
C SER A 275 16.77 -11.81 -14.92
N PRO A 276 16.79 -13.13 -14.64
CA PRO A 276 15.59 -13.96 -14.77
C PRO A 276 14.51 -13.65 -13.74
N VAL A 277 14.88 -13.28 -12.50
CA VAL A 277 13.91 -12.91 -11.46
C VAL A 277 13.21 -11.60 -11.82
N VAL A 278 13.98 -10.60 -12.27
CA VAL A 278 13.41 -9.32 -12.73
C VAL A 278 12.53 -9.55 -13.96
N ILE A 279 12.98 -10.35 -14.93
CA ILE A 279 12.20 -10.72 -16.12
C ILE A 279 10.91 -11.45 -15.72
N ALA A 280 10.97 -12.42 -14.81
CA ALA A 280 9.83 -13.17 -14.33
C ALA A 280 8.81 -12.27 -13.61
N ILE A 281 9.27 -11.34 -12.76
CA ILE A 281 8.38 -10.40 -12.08
C ILE A 281 7.77 -9.41 -13.10
N THR A 282 8.55 -8.92 -14.08
CA THR A 282 8.00 -8.06 -15.14
C THR A 282 6.99 -8.77 -16.03
N LEU A 283 7.20 -10.06 -16.32
CA LEU A 283 6.23 -10.89 -17.04
C LEU A 283 4.97 -11.12 -16.20
N LEU A 284 5.14 -11.36 -14.90
CA LEU A 284 4.02 -11.52 -13.97
C LEU A 284 3.18 -10.22 -13.89
N SER A 285 3.83 -9.05 -13.87
CA SER A 285 3.16 -7.74 -13.90
C SER A 285 2.35 -7.48 -15.18
N LEU A 286 2.63 -8.17 -16.28
CA LEU A 286 1.83 -8.09 -17.52
C LEU A 286 0.56 -8.94 -17.46
N VAL A 287 0.50 -9.92 -16.56
CA VAL A 287 -0.63 -10.86 -16.42
C VAL A 287 -1.55 -10.47 -15.26
N LEU A 288 -1.06 -9.68 -14.29
CA LEU A 288 -1.83 -9.25 -13.12
C LEU A 288 -2.86 -8.15 -13.45
N ASP A 289 -4.04 -8.27 -12.84
CA ASP A 289 -5.13 -7.28 -12.90
C ASP A 289 -4.70 -5.91 -12.35
N ASP A 290 -5.42 -4.85 -12.78
CA ASP A 290 -5.11 -3.45 -12.45
C ASP A 290 -4.95 -3.19 -10.94
N ALA A 291 -5.71 -3.87 -10.10
CA ALA A 291 -5.65 -3.74 -8.65
C ALA A 291 -4.34 -4.27 -8.02
N LEU A 292 -3.67 -5.23 -8.66
CA LEU A 292 -2.49 -5.90 -8.11
C LEU A 292 -1.16 -5.39 -8.71
N PHE A 293 -1.23 -4.56 -9.75
CA PHE A 293 -0.04 -3.94 -10.35
C PHE A 293 0.86 -3.22 -9.34
N PRO A 294 0.36 -2.43 -8.36
CA PRO A 294 1.21 -1.76 -7.36
C PRO A 294 1.98 -2.75 -6.48
N VAL A 295 1.39 -3.91 -6.16
CA VAL A 295 2.02 -4.94 -5.34
C VAL A 295 3.27 -5.49 -6.02
N SER A 296 3.22 -5.65 -7.35
CA SER A 296 4.38 -6.11 -8.13
C SER A 296 5.57 -5.13 -8.05
N ILE A 297 5.31 -3.82 -7.99
CA ILE A 297 6.34 -2.78 -7.81
C ILE A 297 7.01 -2.92 -6.44
N PHE A 298 6.23 -3.11 -5.38
CA PHE A 298 6.77 -3.30 -4.03
C PHE A 298 7.63 -4.56 -3.93
N LEU A 299 7.22 -5.67 -4.57
CA LEU A 299 8.01 -6.90 -4.59
C LEU A 299 9.34 -6.74 -5.33
N ILE A 300 9.34 -5.99 -6.44
CA ILE A 300 10.57 -5.64 -7.17
C ILE A 300 11.52 -4.86 -6.25
N ILE A 301 11.04 -3.78 -5.62
CA ILE A 301 11.86 -2.94 -4.75
C ILE A 301 12.39 -3.73 -3.54
N ALA A 302 11.54 -4.55 -2.91
CA ALA A 302 11.92 -5.39 -1.80
C ALA A 302 13.00 -6.41 -2.19
N SER A 303 12.89 -7.02 -3.38
CA SER A 303 13.91 -7.98 -3.87
C SER A 303 15.28 -7.31 -4.06
N ILE A 304 15.31 -6.07 -4.52
CA ILE A 304 16.54 -5.28 -4.71
C ILE A 304 17.16 -4.95 -3.34
N ILE A 305 16.36 -4.53 -2.36
CA ILE A 305 16.85 -4.18 -1.01
C ILE A 305 17.43 -5.42 -0.32
N VAL A 306 16.70 -6.54 -0.33
CA VAL A 306 17.16 -7.80 0.27
C VAL A 306 18.45 -8.28 -0.40
N PHE A 307 18.57 -8.14 -1.71
CA PHE A 307 19.81 -8.43 -2.43
C PHE A 307 20.98 -7.58 -1.94
N PHE A 308 20.83 -6.25 -1.87
CA PHE A 308 21.93 -5.37 -1.46
C PHE A 308 22.39 -5.65 -0.03
N ILE A 309 21.45 -5.95 0.87
CA ILE A 309 21.77 -6.30 2.25
C ILE A 309 22.47 -7.66 2.31
N PHE A 310 21.87 -8.70 1.72
CA PHE A 310 22.37 -10.06 1.84
C PHE A 310 23.69 -10.28 1.10
N TRP A 311 23.80 -9.80 -0.14
CA TRP A 311 25.01 -9.97 -0.96
C TRP A 311 26.09 -8.95 -0.66
N GLY A 312 25.73 -7.74 -0.22
CA GLY A 312 26.69 -6.78 0.32
C GLY A 312 27.45 -7.38 1.50
N ASP A 313 26.71 -7.99 2.43
CA ASP A 313 27.29 -8.68 3.58
C ASP A 313 28.11 -9.93 3.16
N LEU A 314 27.58 -10.79 2.28
CA LEU A 314 28.30 -11.98 1.82
C LEU A 314 29.62 -11.64 1.10
N ARG A 315 29.63 -10.56 0.30
CA ARG A 315 30.82 -10.03 -0.36
C ARG A 315 31.84 -9.55 0.66
N MET A 316 31.42 -8.82 1.69
CA MET A 316 32.31 -8.32 2.74
C MET A 316 32.90 -9.47 3.54
N ARG A 317 32.12 -10.51 3.87
CA ARG A 317 32.62 -11.72 4.55
C ARG A 317 33.69 -12.43 3.71
N LYS A 318 33.41 -12.70 2.43
CA LYS A 318 34.36 -13.37 1.52
C LYS A 318 35.63 -12.55 1.25
N LEU A 319 35.50 -11.22 1.22
CA LEU A 319 36.64 -10.30 1.15
C LEU A 319 37.51 -10.44 2.41
N MET A 320 36.91 -10.42 3.60
CA MET A 320 37.65 -10.54 4.87
C MET A 320 38.37 -11.89 4.98
N GLU A 321 37.72 -12.99 4.59
CA GLU A 321 38.34 -14.32 4.54
C GLU A 321 39.57 -14.34 3.61
N ARG A 322 39.46 -13.74 2.41
CA ARG A 322 40.59 -13.67 1.47
C ARG A 322 41.73 -12.79 1.98
N LEU A 323 41.42 -11.67 2.63
CA LEU A 323 42.43 -10.79 3.24
C LEU A 323 43.16 -11.50 4.37
N GLN A 324 42.44 -12.25 5.22
CA GLN A 324 43.04 -13.10 6.25
C GLN A 324 43.91 -14.21 5.65
N ALA A 325 43.45 -14.85 4.57
CA ALA A 325 44.24 -15.85 3.86
C ALA A 325 45.55 -15.27 3.33
N ILE A 326 45.52 -14.06 2.71
CA ILE A 326 46.71 -13.35 2.22
C ILE A 326 47.65 -12.97 3.37
N ARG A 327 47.10 -12.47 4.48
CA ARG A 327 47.87 -12.12 5.69
C ARG A 327 48.66 -13.32 6.21
N ASN A 328 48.07 -14.51 6.16
CA ASN A 328 48.62 -15.77 6.69
C ASN A 328 49.45 -16.59 5.67
N ILE A 329 49.74 -16.07 4.47
CA ILE A 329 50.58 -16.78 3.49
C ILE A 329 52.00 -16.98 4.07
N PRO A 330 52.55 -18.21 4.07
CA PRO A 330 53.90 -18.48 4.55
C PRO A 330 54.96 -17.65 3.83
N ARG A 331 55.79 -16.96 4.61
CA ARG A 331 56.82 -16.04 4.11
C ARG A 331 58.17 -16.74 4.02
N LYS A 332 59.06 -16.22 3.17
CA LYS A 332 60.45 -16.67 3.09
C LYS A 332 61.33 -15.75 3.92
N CYS A 333 62.27 -16.32 4.65
CA CYS A 333 63.25 -15.57 5.42
C CYS A 333 64.21 -14.81 4.49
N GLU A 334 64.43 -13.52 4.73
CA GLU A 334 65.36 -12.69 3.96
C GLU A 334 66.83 -13.14 4.08
N LYS A 335 67.20 -13.78 5.20
CA LYS A 335 68.58 -14.19 5.48
C LYS A 335 68.95 -15.55 4.88
N CYS A 336 68.03 -16.53 4.91
CA CYS A 336 68.34 -17.92 4.53
C CYS A 336 67.35 -18.55 3.54
N GLY A 337 66.28 -17.85 3.17
CA GLY A 337 65.30 -18.32 2.19
C GLY A 337 64.34 -19.43 2.67
N SER A 338 64.51 -19.96 3.89
CA SER A 338 63.61 -20.98 4.44
C SER A 338 62.22 -20.41 4.78
N LYS A 339 61.21 -21.27 4.85
CA LYS A 339 59.83 -20.89 5.17
C LYS A 339 59.74 -20.49 6.65
N MET A 340 59.19 -19.31 6.90
CA MET A 340 58.94 -18.80 8.24
C MET A 340 57.61 -19.31 8.78
N VAL A 341 57.51 -19.39 10.10
CA VAL A 341 56.30 -19.79 10.84
C VAL A 341 55.76 -18.55 11.55
N LYS A 342 54.46 -18.29 11.39
CA LYS A 342 53.77 -17.24 12.14
C LYS A 342 53.56 -17.72 13.58
N LEU A 343 53.90 -16.89 14.56
CA LEU A 343 53.62 -17.18 15.97
C LEU A 343 52.14 -16.94 16.30
N SER A 344 51.67 -17.51 17.39
CA SER A 344 50.38 -17.15 17.99
C SER A 344 50.48 -15.81 18.72
N GLU A 345 49.34 -15.14 18.91
CA GLU A 345 49.16 -13.87 19.62
C GLU A 345 49.66 -13.87 21.09
N GLU A 346 49.91 -15.04 21.67
CA GLU A 346 50.50 -15.15 23.01
C GLU A 346 52.03 -15.29 22.95
N ALA A 347 52.53 -15.91 21.87
CA ALA A 347 53.93 -16.24 21.70
C ALA A 347 54.72 -15.10 21.04
N ASP A 348 54.08 -14.28 20.21
CA ASP A 348 54.66 -13.09 19.60
C ASP A 348 54.93 -11.95 20.59
N ASN A 349 54.18 -11.83 21.68
CA ASN A 349 54.41 -10.85 22.76
C ASN A 349 55.87 -10.84 23.25
N LYS A 350 56.55 -12.00 23.22
CA LYS A 350 57.97 -12.13 23.61
C LYS A 350 58.94 -11.45 22.63
N HIS A 351 58.47 -11.16 21.43
CA HIS A 351 59.23 -10.56 20.34
C HIS A 351 58.83 -9.11 20.05
N LEU A 352 57.77 -8.63 20.69
CA LEU A 352 57.28 -7.26 20.58
C LEU A 352 57.83 -6.38 21.71
N SER A 353 57.95 -5.08 21.46
CA SER A 353 58.23 -4.12 22.53
C SER A 353 57.00 -3.89 23.40
N GLU A 354 57.20 -3.47 24.65
CA GLU A 354 56.10 -3.18 25.58
C GLU A 354 55.06 -2.18 25.01
N GLY A 355 55.52 -1.25 24.16
CA GLY A 355 54.65 -0.29 23.47
C GLY A 355 53.80 -0.91 22.36
N GLN A 356 54.35 -1.87 21.62
CA GLN A 356 53.61 -2.61 20.58
C GLN A 356 52.57 -3.53 21.20
N VAL A 357 52.93 -4.25 22.26
CA VAL A 357 51.99 -5.06 23.05
C VAL A 357 50.86 -4.16 23.60
N SER A 358 51.19 -2.94 24.02
CA SER A 358 50.18 -1.97 24.47
C SER A 358 49.24 -1.52 23.34
N GLU A 359 49.69 -1.44 22.08
CA GLU A 359 48.83 -1.13 20.92
C GLU A 359 47.86 -2.28 20.60
N GLU A 360 48.30 -3.53 20.78
CA GLU A 360 47.46 -4.73 20.62
C GLU A 360 46.41 -4.83 21.71
N ILE A 361 46.79 -4.59 22.97
CA ILE A 361 45.86 -4.59 24.12
C ILE A 361 44.72 -3.58 23.92
N VAL A 362 45.00 -2.41 23.33
CA VAL A 362 43.97 -1.40 23.02
C VAL A 362 43.30 -1.61 21.66
N ASN A 363 43.69 -2.66 20.92
CA ASN A 363 43.17 -3.03 19.60
C ASN A 363 43.27 -1.91 18.55
N SER A 364 44.33 -1.09 18.63
CA SER A 364 44.59 -0.04 17.63
C SER A 364 45.41 -0.56 16.45
N VAL A 365 46.38 -1.42 16.77
CA VAL A 365 47.32 -2.03 15.83
C VAL A 365 47.50 -3.49 16.23
N ASP A 366 47.61 -4.34 15.24
CA ASP A 366 47.77 -5.78 15.35
C ASP A 366 49.10 -6.17 14.66
N TYR A 367 50.02 -6.82 15.37
CA TYR A 367 51.35 -7.17 14.86
C TYR A 367 51.50 -8.67 14.61
N ASP A 368 51.81 -9.05 13.37
CA ASP A 368 52.19 -10.44 13.08
C ASP A 368 53.69 -10.63 13.23
N VAL A 369 54.10 -11.53 14.12
CA VAL A 369 55.50 -11.97 14.23
C VAL A 369 55.72 -13.30 13.51
N TRP A 370 56.66 -13.30 12.57
CA TRP A 370 57.12 -14.48 11.86
C TRP A 370 58.53 -14.84 12.31
N VAL A 371 58.77 -16.11 12.64
CA VAL A 371 60.09 -16.61 13.05
C VAL A 371 60.59 -17.66 12.07
N CYS A 372 61.86 -17.56 11.71
CA CYS A 372 62.55 -18.55 10.91
C CYS A 372 63.07 -19.71 11.79
N PRO A 373 62.67 -20.97 11.54
CA PRO A 373 63.18 -22.12 12.31
C PRO A 373 64.67 -22.38 12.10
N SER A 374 65.24 -22.00 10.95
CA SER A 374 66.62 -22.33 10.57
C SER A 374 67.65 -21.37 11.14
N CYS A 375 67.34 -20.08 11.22
CA CYS A 375 68.29 -19.03 11.64
C CYS A 375 67.79 -18.13 12.77
N HIS A 376 66.62 -18.44 13.34
CA HIS A 376 65.99 -17.72 14.45
C HIS A 376 65.74 -16.22 14.20
N SER A 377 65.86 -15.74 12.96
CA SER A 377 65.49 -14.36 12.63
C SER A 377 63.98 -14.19 12.69
N ASN A 378 63.52 -13.07 13.23
CA ASN A 378 62.13 -12.68 13.23
C ASN A 378 61.84 -11.54 12.23
N SER A 379 60.58 -11.42 11.82
CA SER A 379 60.06 -10.31 11.03
C SER A 379 58.71 -9.90 11.61
N ILE A 380 58.53 -8.61 11.87
CA ILE A 380 57.36 -8.04 12.52
C ILE A 380 56.59 -7.22 11.48
N PHE A 381 55.31 -7.52 11.27
CA PHE A 381 54.46 -6.79 10.33
C PHE A 381 53.36 -6.06 11.08
N LYS A 382 53.19 -4.77 10.78
CA LYS A 382 52.21 -3.88 11.43
C LYS A 382 50.92 -3.80 10.61
N PHE A 383 49.77 -4.12 11.21
CA PHE A 383 48.45 -3.96 10.61
C PHE A 383 47.59 -3.02 11.45
N LYS A 384 47.12 -1.91 10.86
CA LYS A 384 46.19 -1.01 11.55
C LYS A 384 44.77 -1.55 11.47
N ASN A 385 44.01 -1.39 12.54
CA ASN A 385 42.58 -1.69 12.50
C ASN A 385 41.86 -0.71 11.55
N ILE A 386 41.21 -1.25 10.51
CA ILE A 386 40.66 -0.50 9.38
C ILE A 386 39.31 0.17 9.73
N ASN A 387 38.67 -0.25 10.82
CA ASN A 387 37.44 0.36 11.31
C ASN A 387 37.76 1.33 12.47
N PRO A 388 37.96 2.63 12.20
CA PRO A 388 38.12 3.60 13.27
C PRO A 388 36.83 3.69 14.09
N GLU A 389 36.89 3.26 15.35
CA GLU A 389 35.83 3.60 16.30
C GLU A 389 35.90 5.11 16.57
N TYR A 390 34.77 5.80 16.36
CA TYR A 390 34.63 7.22 16.63
C TYR A 390 33.95 7.45 17.98
N ILE A 391 34.32 8.52 18.67
CA ILE A 391 33.68 8.92 19.94
C ILE A 391 32.21 9.32 19.70
N HIS A 392 31.92 9.93 18.55
CA HIS A 392 30.57 10.30 18.13
C HIS A 392 30.32 9.89 16.67
N LYS A 393 29.17 9.24 16.41
CA LYS A 393 28.78 8.82 15.05
C LYS A 393 28.73 10.04 14.12
N GLY A 394 29.39 9.95 12.96
CA GLY A 394 29.43 11.03 11.97
C GLY A 394 30.49 12.11 12.22
N THR A 395 31.47 11.84 13.07
CA THR A 395 32.60 12.76 13.35
C THR A 395 33.93 12.13 12.96
N SER A 396 35.00 12.94 12.84
CA SER A 396 36.34 12.46 12.46
C SER A 396 37.25 12.16 13.67
N PHE A 397 36.76 12.28 14.92
CA PHE A 397 37.60 12.10 16.10
C PHE A 397 37.69 10.63 16.53
N LEU A 398 38.87 10.04 16.33
CA LEU A 398 39.18 8.67 16.68
C LEU A 398 39.13 8.44 18.19
N LYS A 399 38.59 7.28 18.60
CA LYS A 399 38.62 6.81 20.00
C LYS A 399 40.04 6.57 20.51
N ILE A 400 40.97 6.25 19.59
CA ILE A 400 42.39 6.02 19.88
C ILE A 400 43.24 6.87 18.94
N LYS A 401 44.28 7.51 19.48
CA LYS A 401 45.26 8.34 18.74
C LYS A 401 46.70 7.91 19.06
N PRO A 402 47.69 8.33 18.25
CA PRO A 402 49.10 8.28 18.66
C PRO A 402 49.33 9.16 19.89
N CYS A 403 50.03 8.63 20.88
CA CYS A 403 50.41 9.37 22.08
C CYS A 403 51.50 10.41 21.75
N PRO A 404 51.40 11.66 22.22
CA PRO A 404 52.41 12.69 21.95
C PRO A 404 53.78 12.38 22.59
N GLU A 405 53.82 11.67 23.71
CA GLU A 405 55.07 11.32 24.40
C GLU A 405 55.72 10.05 23.83
N CYS A 406 55.00 8.92 23.81
CA CYS A 406 55.58 7.63 23.44
C CYS A 406 55.36 7.24 21.96
N LYS A 407 54.63 8.04 21.18
CA LYS A 407 54.34 7.86 19.74
C LYS A 407 53.54 6.61 19.34
N PHE A 408 53.37 5.64 20.24
CA PHE A 408 52.49 4.49 20.06
C PHE A 408 51.01 4.91 19.97
N GLU A 409 50.21 4.17 19.19
CA GLU A 409 48.77 4.35 18.99
C GLU A 409 47.96 3.85 20.20
N THR A 410 48.32 4.35 21.39
CA THR A 410 47.78 3.89 22.69
C THR A 410 47.04 4.99 23.44
N PHE A 411 46.76 6.13 22.81
CA PHE A 411 46.12 7.28 23.46
C PHE A 411 44.59 7.15 23.43
N VAL A 412 44.06 6.44 24.43
CA VAL A 412 42.66 6.04 24.49
C VAL A 412 41.80 7.11 25.16
N CYS A 413 40.62 7.37 24.60
CA CYS A 413 39.60 8.19 25.26
C CYS A 413 39.04 7.47 26.49
N LYS A 414 39.25 8.04 27.68
CA LYS A 414 38.68 7.53 28.95
C LYS A 414 37.31 8.12 29.24
N SER A 415 37.13 9.42 28.98
CA SER A 415 35.86 10.11 29.16
C SER A 415 35.76 11.30 28.22
N SER A 416 34.55 11.56 27.73
CA SER A 416 34.22 12.75 26.95
C SER A 416 33.05 13.49 27.60
N ARG A 417 33.11 14.81 27.63
CA ARG A 417 32.03 15.68 28.11
C ARG A 417 31.70 16.72 27.05
N ILE A 418 30.46 16.72 26.58
CA ILE A 418 29.99 17.75 25.63
C ILE A 418 29.89 19.07 26.40
N LEU A 419 30.61 20.09 25.93
CA LEU A 419 30.57 21.45 26.48
C LEU A 419 29.49 22.29 25.81
N SER A 420 29.34 22.13 24.49
CA SER A 420 28.28 22.74 23.72
C SER A 420 27.81 21.79 22.61
N GLU A 421 26.50 21.62 22.48
CA GLU A 421 25.93 20.79 21.41
C GLU A 421 26.05 21.47 20.04
N ALA A 422 26.23 20.67 18.99
CA ALA A 422 26.19 21.17 17.61
C ALA A 422 24.74 21.44 17.18
N THR A 423 24.52 22.60 16.57
CA THR A 423 23.24 22.97 15.96
C THR A 423 23.35 22.97 14.44
N TYR A 424 22.27 23.31 13.73
CA TYR A 424 22.29 23.48 12.28
C TYR A 424 23.01 24.76 11.83
N SER A 425 23.30 25.67 12.76
CA SER A 425 23.90 26.98 12.49
C SER A 425 25.23 27.19 13.23
N SER A 426 25.63 26.28 14.12
CA SER A 426 26.85 26.37 14.90
C SER A 426 27.46 25.00 15.20
N SER A 427 28.80 24.94 15.19
CA SER A 427 29.55 23.76 15.63
C SER A 427 29.49 23.59 17.15
N GLY A 428 29.50 22.33 17.61
CA GLY A 428 29.61 22.01 19.03
C GLY A 428 31.05 21.91 19.52
N LYS A 429 31.25 21.77 20.83
CA LYS A 429 32.56 21.54 21.45
C LYS A 429 32.48 20.40 22.45
N VAL A 430 33.49 19.54 22.47
CA VAL A 430 33.62 18.42 23.41
C VAL A 430 34.98 18.45 24.09
N GLU A 431 34.98 18.30 25.42
CA GLU A 431 36.16 18.02 26.24
C GLU A 431 36.41 16.51 26.19
N VAL A 432 37.61 16.10 25.78
CA VAL A 432 38.00 14.68 25.72
C VAL A 432 39.22 14.46 26.59
N ARG A 433 39.06 13.61 27.61
CA ARG A 433 40.17 13.20 28.47
C ARG A 433 40.74 11.89 27.97
N ARG A 434 42.01 11.92 27.60
CA ARG A 434 42.73 10.77 27.04
C ARG A 434 43.84 10.34 27.97
N THR A 435 44.02 9.04 28.05
CA THR A 435 45.07 8.38 28.83
C THR A 435 45.79 7.39 27.94
N CYS A 436 47.12 7.49 27.89
CA CYS A 436 47.95 6.53 27.19
C CYS A 436 47.96 5.20 27.95
N ALA A 437 47.60 4.10 27.29
CA ALA A 437 47.63 2.78 27.90
C ALA A 437 49.06 2.32 28.23
N HIS A 438 50.05 2.76 27.44
CA HIS A 438 51.47 2.43 27.59
C HIS A 438 52.16 3.31 28.65
N CYS A 439 52.46 4.58 28.34
CA CYS A 439 53.24 5.46 29.23
C CYS A 439 52.43 6.16 30.35
N LYS A 440 51.11 5.90 30.44
CA LYS A 440 50.19 6.53 31.40
C LYS A 440 50.08 8.05 31.33
N HIS A 441 50.61 8.67 30.27
CA HIS A 441 50.41 10.09 29.98
C HIS A 441 48.93 10.43 29.86
N ASN A 442 48.52 11.52 30.52
CA ASN A 442 47.15 12.00 30.52
C ASN A 442 47.12 13.40 29.91
N ALA A 443 46.19 13.65 28.99
CA ALA A 443 45.91 15.01 28.53
C ALA A 443 44.41 15.22 28.30
N THR A 444 44.00 16.48 28.46
CA THR A 444 42.66 16.94 28.13
C THR A 444 42.74 17.72 26.81
N GLU A 445 42.00 17.25 25.81
CA GLU A 445 41.89 17.88 24.50
C GLU A 445 40.49 18.46 24.30
N TYR A 446 40.39 19.52 23.52
CA TYR A 446 39.11 20.10 23.10
C TYR A 446 38.92 19.87 21.61
N GLU A 447 37.84 19.20 21.24
CA GLU A 447 37.51 18.87 19.84
C GLU A 447 36.22 19.56 19.41
N THR A 448 36.12 19.90 18.13
CA THR A 448 34.99 20.65 17.57
C THR A 448 34.04 19.71 16.85
N ILE A 449 32.81 19.54 17.37
CA ILE A 449 31.76 18.73 16.75
C ILE A 449 31.24 19.47 15.51
N PRO A 450 31.26 18.85 14.30
CA PRO A 450 30.74 19.50 13.09
C PRO A 450 29.26 19.87 13.27
N GLN A 451 28.86 21.01 12.69
CA GLN A 451 27.47 21.47 12.69
C GLN A 451 26.55 20.41 12.05
N LYS A 452 25.33 20.29 12.57
CA LYS A 452 24.34 19.36 12.03
C LYS A 452 24.06 19.73 10.58
N GLN A 453 24.17 18.76 9.68
CA GLN A 453 23.76 18.96 8.30
C GLN A 453 22.27 18.68 8.21
N LYS A 454 21.50 19.62 7.63
CA LYS A 454 20.21 19.24 7.07
C LYS A 454 20.56 18.36 5.88
N SER A 455 20.15 17.09 5.91
CA SER A 455 20.12 16.29 4.70
C SER A 455 19.18 17.02 3.74
N SER A 456 19.74 17.75 2.79
CA SER A 456 19.02 18.07 1.57
C SER A 456 18.80 16.72 0.90
N SER A 457 17.65 16.11 1.17
CA SER A 457 17.04 15.27 0.15
C SER A 457 16.95 16.17 -1.08
N GLY A 458 17.90 16.01 -2.00
CA GLY A 458 17.73 16.42 -3.38
C GLY A 458 16.60 15.58 -3.95
N SER A 459 15.38 15.90 -3.55
CA SER A 459 14.18 15.59 -4.28
C SER A 459 14.29 16.38 -5.57
N SER A 460 14.77 15.72 -6.63
CA SER A 460 14.35 16.07 -7.98
C SER A 460 12.82 16.01 -7.98
N SER A 461 12.22 17.18 -8.03
CA SER A 461 10.80 17.43 -8.13
C SER A 461 10.19 16.72 -9.35
N GLY A 462 9.35 15.74 -9.09
CA GLY A 462 8.18 15.42 -9.90
C GLY A 462 7.00 15.40 -8.91
N GLY A 463 6.17 16.43 -8.96
CA GLY A 463 5.28 16.82 -7.86
C GLY A 463 3.94 16.08 -7.79
N GLY A 464 3.42 16.04 -6.55
CA GLY A 464 2.00 15.99 -6.14
C GLY A 464 1.29 14.67 -6.38
N GLY A 465 0.60 14.02 -5.44
CA GLY A 465 0.05 14.30 -4.10
C GLY A 465 -1.03 13.22 -3.91
N GLY A 466 -1.51 12.75 -2.76
CA GLY A 466 -1.28 12.93 -1.33
C GLY A 466 -2.15 11.82 -0.67
N GLY A 467 -1.91 11.49 0.60
CA GLY A 467 -2.78 10.53 1.30
C GLY A 467 -2.12 9.99 2.56
N GLY A 468 -2.69 10.31 3.71
CA GLY A 468 -2.09 10.12 5.03
C GLY A 468 -1.90 8.68 5.46
N GLY A 469 -0.91 8.49 6.34
CA GLY A 469 -0.67 7.27 7.07
C GLY A 469 0.06 7.60 8.36
N SER A 470 -0.72 7.87 9.41
CA SER A 470 -0.27 7.98 10.79
C SER A 470 0.56 6.77 11.19
N PHE A 471 1.82 6.97 11.58
CA PHE A 471 2.50 6.04 12.48
C PHE A 471 2.93 6.81 13.72
N GLY A 472 2.16 6.55 14.78
CA GLY A 472 2.31 7.13 16.10
C GLY A 472 3.68 6.83 16.71
N GLY A 473 4.13 7.79 17.50
CA GLY A 473 5.40 7.75 18.20
C GLY A 473 5.49 6.61 19.22
N GLY A 474 6.69 6.05 19.30
CA GLY A 474 7.16 5.26 20.44
C GLY A 474 8.37 5.97 21.04
N SER A 475 8.13 6.86 21.99
CA SER A 475 9.14 7.36 22.91
C SER A 475 9.57 6.21 23.83
N SER A 476 10.86 5.95 23.96
CA SER A 476 11.41 5.19 25.08
C SER A 476 12.77 5.75 25.43
N GLY A 477 12.73 6.79 26.27
CA GLY A 477 13.84 7.16 27.11
C GLY A 477 13.85 6.31 28.38
N GLY A 478 15.03 6.15 28.96
CA GLY A 478 15.19 5.77 30.36
C GLY A 478 16.09 4.55 30.58
N GLY A 479 17.09 4.74 31.45
CA GLY A 479 17.67 3.63 32.21
C GLY A 479 19.19 3.55 32.17
N GLY A 480 19.87 4.49 32.85
CA GLY A 480 21.19 4.19 33.38
C GLY A 480 21.06 3.18 34.53
N SER A 481 21.98 2.23 34.59
CA SER A 481 22.31 1.50 35.80
C SER A 481 23.80 1.19 35.78
N GLY A 482 24.51 1.84 36.69
CA GLY A 482 25.80 1.37 37.15
C GLY A 482 25.62 0.09 37.94
N GLY A 483 26.59 -0.80 37.82
CA GLY A 483 26.72 -2.00 38.63
C GLY A 483 28.18 -2.38 38.70
N SER A 484 28.79 -2.07 39.84
CA SER A 484 30.03 -2.67 40.35
C SER A 484 29.89 -4.19 40.39
N TYR A 485 30.91 -4.93 39.95
CA TYR A 485 31.75 -5.84 40.75
C TYR A 485 33.03 -6.12 39.96
#